data_AF-A0A024K191-F1
#
_entry.id   AF-A0A024K191-F1
#
_cell.length_a   1.000
_cell.length_b   1.000
_cell.length_c   1.000
_cell.angle_alpha   90.00
_cell.angle_beta   90.00
_cell.angle_gamma   90.00
#
_symmetry.space_group_name_H-M   'P 1'
#
loop_
_entity.id
_entity.type
_entity.pdbx_description
1 polymer ?
#
loop_
_entity_poly.entity_id
_entity_poly.type
_entity_poly.pdbx_seq_one_letter_code
_entity_poly.pdbx_strand_id
1 'polypeptide(L)'
;MAQRRFVCSLDELPPGGMKLVDVGKFGVGVYNVHGALYAIVNYCSHEGAPLCLGLLGGTTESAPDEPGGIRRVRDGQIVRCPWHNWEFDVTTGQSVADPSRRIRTYPVDVSDGEVYLTA
;
A
#
# COMPACT_ATOMS: atom_id res chain seq x y z
N MET A 1 -12.71 -17.00 -9.56
CA MET A 1 -11.79 -17.78 -8.70
C MET A 1 -10.53 -16.96 -8.55
N ALA A 2 -9.91 -16.96 -7.37
CA ALA A 2 -8.63 -16.28 -7.17
C ALA A 2 -7.56 -16.99 -8.01
N GLN A 3 -6.82 -16.23 -8.81
CA GLN A 3 -5.76 -16.73 -9.67
C GLN A 3 -4.43 -16.09 -9.26
N ARG A 4 -3.40 -16.93 -9.13
CA ARG A 4 -2.03 -16.50 -8.90
C ARG A 4 -1.43 -15.95 -10.21
N ARG A 5 -0.83 -14.78 -10.15
CA ARG A 5 -0.29 -14.05 -11.30
C ARG A 5 1.12 -13.58 -11.01
N PHE A 6 2.02 -13.80 -11.96
CA PHE A 6 3.36 -13.24 -11.92
C PHE A 6 3.30 -11.70 -11.95
N VAL A 7 4.11 -11.06 -11.13
CA VAL A 7 4.21 -9.59 -11.04
C VAL A 7 5.54 -9.12 -11.63
N CYS A 8 6.65 -9.58 -11.05
CA CYS A 8 8.02 -9.26 -11.45
C CYS A 8 8.99 -10.19 -10.71
N SER A 9 10.29 -10.09 -11.03
CA SER A 9 11.32 -10.61 -10.13
C SER A 9 11.39 -9.79 -8.84
N LEU A 10 11.86 -10.37 -7.74
CA LEU A 10 11.99 -9.68 -6.45
C LEU A 10 12.97 -8.49 -6.53
N ASP A 11 14.03 -8.63 -7.33
CA ASP A 11 15.06 -7.60 -7.49
C ASP A 11 14.53 -6.34 -8.21
N GLU A 12 13.48 -6.48 -9.03
CA GLU A 12 12.79 -5.37 -9.67
C GLU A 12 11.83 -4.61 -8.74
N LEU A 13 11.63 -5.11 -7.53
CA LEU A 13 10.77 -4.51 -6.51
C LEU A 13 11.55 -4.36 -5.19
N PRO A 14 12.57 -3.48 -5.13
CA PRO A 14 13.34 -3.24 -3.90
C PRO A 14 12.48 -2.58 -2.81
N PRO A 15 12.93 -2.57 -1.53
CA PRO A 15 12.24 -1.87 -0.46
C PRO A 15 11.92 -0.41 -0.79
N GLY A 16 10.68 0.00 -0.49
CA GLY A 16 10.10 1.29 -0.88
C GLY A 16 9.51 1.32 -2.30
N GLY A 17 9.73 0.28 -3.08
CA GLY A 17 9.19 0.15 -4.43
C GLY A 17 7.72 -0.25 -4.48
N MET A 18 7.10 0.00 -5.63
CA MET A 18 5.74 -0.42 -5.95
C MET A 18 5.63 -0.87 -7.42
N LYS A 19 4.83 -1.90 -7.68
CA LYS A 19 4.46 -2.36 -9.02
C LYS A 19 2.93 -2.39 -9.14
N LEU A 20 2.40 -1.81 -10.23
CA LEU A 20 0.99 -1.91 -10.59
C LEU A 20 0.77 -3.19 -11.39
N VAL A 21 -0.21 -3.97 -10.98
CA VAL A 21 -0.71 -5.16 -11.69
C VAL A 21 -2.08 -4.85 -12.26
N ASP A 22 -2.22 -4.98 -13.58
CA ASP A 22 -3.49 -4.75 -14.28
C ASP A 22 -4.43 -5.96 -14.11
N VAL A 23 -5.20 -5.93 -13.03
CA VAL A 23 -6.20 -6.96 -12.68
C VAL A 23 -7.44 -6.34 -12.04
N GLY A 24 -8.61 -6.85 -12.44
CA GLY A 24 -9.89 -6.31 -12.00
C GLY A 24 -10.17 -4.93 -12.59
N LYS A 25 -11.11 -4.20 -11.99
CA LYS A 25 -11.56 -2.90 -12.53
C LYS A 25 -10.55 -1.77 -12.33
N PHE A 26 -9.77 -1.83 -11.26
CA PHE A 26 -8.92 -0.71 -10.81
C PHE A 26 -7.43 -1.03 -10.83
N GLY A 27 -7.05 -2.29 -11.04
CA GLY A 27 -5.69 -2.77 -10.81
C GLY A 27 -5.37 -2.95 -9.32
N VAL A 28 -4.19 -3.50 -9.05
CA VAL A 28 -3.68 -3.77 -7.70
C VAL A 28 -2.24 -3.28 -7.61
N GLY A 29 -1.92 -2.50 -6.59
CA GLY A 29 -0.54 -2.11 -6.29
C GLY A 29 0.11 -3.12 -5.36
N VAL A 30 1.29 -3.61 -5.72
CA VAL A 30 2.15 -4.46 -4.89
C VAL A 30 3.30 -3.60 -4.38
N TYR A 31 3.43 -3.49 -3.06
CA TYR A 31 4.35 -2.61 -2.36
C TYR A 31 5.37 -3.44 -1.59
N ASN A 32 6.63 -3.02 -1.60
CA ASN A 32 7.67 -3.58 -0.74
C ASN A 32 7.93 -2.63 0.43
N VAL A 33 7.53 -3.04 1.63
CA VAL A 33 7.73 -2.28 2.86
C VAL A 33 8.79 -2.96 3.70
N HIS A 34 10.01 -2.39 3.68
CA HIS A 34 11.16 -2.90 4.44
C HIS A 34 11.47 -4.39 4.20
N GLY A 35 11.25 -4.88 2.97
CA GLY A 35 11.47 -6.28 2.57
C GLY A 35 10.22 -7.17 2.64
N ALA A 36 9.13 -6.71 3.26
CA ALA A 36 7.86 -7.42 3.29
C ALA A 36 6.92 -6.91 2.20
N LEU A 37 6.27 -7.82 1.46
CA LEU A 37 5.40 -7.48 0.34
C LEU A 37 3.94 -7.41 0.77
N TYR A 38 3.24 -6.39 0.29
CA TYR A 38 1.82 -6.17 0.55
C TYR A 38 1.12 -5.73 -0.73
N ALA A 39 -0.16 -6.05 -0.87
CA ALA A 39 -0.93 -5.59 -2.02
C ALA A 39 -2.30 -5.03 -1.62
N ILE A 40 -2.66 -3.92 -2.25
CA ILE A 40 -3.93 -3.23 -2.09
C ILE A 40 -4.54 -2.89 -3.45
N VAL A 41 -5.86 -2.81 -3.52
CA VAL A 41 -6.55 -2.30 -4.71
C VAL A 41 -6.05 -0.90 -5.05
N ASN A 42 -5.82 -0.62 -6.33
CA ASN A 42 -5.40 0.68 -6.83
C ASN A 42 -6.59 1.65 -6.95
N TYR A 43 -7.34 1.82 -5.86
CA TYR A 43 -8.53 2.65 -5.80
C TYR A 43 -8.69 3.27 -4.41
N CYS A 44 -8.73 4.60 -4.36
CA CYS A 44 -9.00 5.34 -3.14
C CYS A 44 -10.51 5.29 -2.83
N SER A 45 -10.89 4.70 -1.71
CA SER A 45 -12.30 4.63 -1.26
C SER A 45 -12.90 5.97 -0.83
N HIS A 46 -12.19 7.08 -1.03
CA HIS A 46 -12.73 8.44 -0.85
C HIS A 46 -13.54 8.84 -2.08
N GLU A 47 -12.82 9.08 -3.18
CA GLU A 47 -13.35 9.66 -4.42
C GLU A 47 -12.80 8.94 -5.66
N GLY A 48 -12.00 7.89 -5.49
CA GLY A 48 -11.63 6.97 -6.58
C GLY A 48 -10.31 7.19 -7.28
N ALA A 49 -9.42 8.02 -6.72
CA ALA A 49 -8.06 8.19 -7.24
C ALA A 49 -7.28 6.86 -7.34
N PRO A 50 -6.39 6.69 -8.34
CA PRO A 50 -5.47 5.57 -8.40
C PRO A 50 -4.36 5.74 -7.35
N LEU A 51 -4.39 4.92 -6.29
CA LEU A 51 -3.45 4.98 -5.17
C LEU A 51 -1.98 4.75 -5.57
N CYS A 52 -1.73 4.02 -6.66
CA CYS A 52 -0.38 3.76 -7.16
C CYS A 52 0.30 5.01 -7.75
N LEU A 53 -0.46 6.08 -8.03
CA LEU A 53 0.11 7.41 -8.35
C LEU A 53 0.39 8.24 -7.09
N GLY A 54 0.04 7.72 -5.92
CA GLY A 54 0.27 8.32 -4.61
C GLY A 54 1.70 8.17 -4.12
N LEU A 55 2.00 8.86 -3.02
CA LEU A 55 3.32 8.80 -2.38
C LEU A 55 3.32 7.76 -1.26
N LEU A 56 4.24 6.80 -1.33
CA LEU A 56 4.54 5.87 -0.23
C LEU A 56 5.46 6.55 0.79
N GLY A 57 5.13 6.45 2.07
CA GLY A 57 5.90 7.06 3.16
C GLY A 57 5.35 6.67 4.52
N GLY A 58 5.53 7.54 5.52
CA GLY A 58 4.92 7.41 6.84
C GLY A 58 3.81 8.43 7.07
N THR A 59 3.26 8.41 8.29
CA THR A 59 2.31 9.40 8.77
C THR A 59 2.78 9.97 10.11
N THR A 60 1.99 10.86 10.70
CA THR A 60 2.23 11.42 12.03
C THR A 60 1.08 11.08 12.96
N GLU A 61 1.39 10.85 14.23
CA GLU A 61 0.39 10.68 15.28
C GLU A 61 0.63 11.63 16.45
N SER A 62 -0.41 11.84 17.26
CA SER A 62 -0.33 12.64 18.47
C SER A 62 0.66 12.03 19.46
N ALA A 63 1.60 12.85 19.91
CA ALA A 63 2.60 12.52 20.94
C ALA A 63 2.74 13.72 21.87
N PRO A 64 1.81 13.90 22.85
CA PRO A 64 1.75 15.09 23.70
C PRO A 64 3.01 15.33 24.54
N ASP A 65 3.82 14.30 24.72
CA ASP A 65 5.08 14.26 25.46
C ASP A 65 6.31 14.63 24.60
N GLU A 66 6.17 14.78 23.28
CA GLU A 66 7.27 15.14 22.38
C GLU A 66 7.21 16.63 21.95
N PRO A 67 8.35 17.28 21.63
CA PRO A 67 8.37 18.63 21.08
C PRO A 67 7.49 18.75 19.83
N GLY A 68 6.51 19.66 19.87
CA GLY A 68 5.54 19.84 18.79
C GLY A 68 4.29 18.95 18.86
N GLY A 69 4.19 18.07 19.87
CA GLY A 69 2.99 17.27 20.14
C GLY A 69 2.71 16.18 19.10
N ILE A 70 3.65 15.91 18.21
CA ILE A 70 3.50 14.95 17.11
C ILE A 70 4.78 14.14 16.92
N ARG A 71 4.61 12.88 16.50
CA ARG A 71 5.73 12.02 16.12
C ARG A 71 5.48 11.32 14.79
N ARG A 72 6.54 11.05 14.04
CA ARG A 72 6.45 10.34 12.75
C ARG A 72 6.43 8.82 13.00
N VAL A 73 5.51 8.13 12.37
CA VAL A 73 5.26 6.69 12.54
C VAL A 73 4.98 5.99 11.21
N ARG A 74 5.00 4.65 11.23
CA ARG A 74 4.63 3.80 10.09
C ARG A 74 5.40 4.12 8.80
N ASP A 75 6.69 4.45 8.95
CA ASP A 75 7.50 4.86 7.80
C ASP A 75 7.53 3.75 6.71
N GLY A 76 7.31 4.16 5.47
CA GLY A 76 7.16 3.27 4.32
C GLY A 76 5.85 2.47 4.22
N GLN A 77 4.94 2.56 5.21
CA GLN A 77 3.70 1.77 5.24
C GLN A 77 2.47 2.55 4.72
N ILE A 78 2.55 3.86 4.60
CA ILE A 78 1.40 4.70 4.28
C ILE A 78 1.47 5.17 2.84
N VAL A 79 0.44 4.83 2.05
CA VAL A 79 0.22 5.44 0.74
C VAL A 79 -0.71 6.65 0.89
N ARG A 80 -0.26 7.80 0.39
CA ARG A 80 -1.04 9.04 0.32
C ARG A 80 -1.69 9.16 -1.05
N CYS A 81 -3.02 9.18 -1.06
CA CYS A 81 -3.83 9.40 -2.25
C CYS A 81 -3.41 10.69 -2.96
N PRO A 82 -3.20 10.66 -4.29
CA PRO A 82 -2.68 11.81 -5.05
C PRO A 82 -3.67 12.98 -5.19
N TRP A 83 -4.96 12.79 -4.86
CA TRP A 83 -5.95 13.85 -4.99
C TRP A 83 -6.09 14.68 -3.71
N HIS A 84 -6.35 14.03 -2.57
CA HIS A 84 -6.72 14.70 -1.32
C HIS A 84 -5.81 14.32 -0.14
N ASN A 85 -4.66 13.71 -0.41
CA ASN A 85 -3.71 13.21 0.59
C ASN A 85 -4.29 12.21 1.59
N TRP A 86 -5.41 11.58 1.27
CA TRP A 86 -6.01 10.58 2.15
C TRP A 86 -5.11 9.36 2.28
N GLU A 87 -4.91 8.92 3.52
CA GLU A 87 -3.88 7.96 3.88
C GLU A 87 -4.45 6.58 4.12
N PHE A 88 -3.77 5.58 3.57
CA PHE A 88 -4.05 4.17 3.79
C PHE A 88 -2.77 3.43 4.18
N ASP A 89 -2.89 2.56 5.18
CA ASP A 89 -1.86 1.60 5.53
C ASP A 89 -1.86 0.45 4.51
N VAL A 90 -0.80 0.32 3.72
CA VAL A 90 -0.70 -0.71 2.66
C VAL A 90 -0.62 -2.13 3.21
N THR A 91 -0.25 -2.30 4.49
CA THR A 91 -0.12 -3.61 5.14
C THR A 91 -1.48 -4.19 5.56
N THR A 92 -2.48 -3.33 5.75
CA THR A 92 -3.80 -3.73 6.24
C THR A 92 -4.97 -3.24 5.38
N GLY A 93 -4.73 -2.27 4.49
CA GLY A 93 -5.74 -1.53 3.74
C GLY A 93 -6.53 -0.53 4.60
N GLN A 94 -6.20 -0.34 5.88
CA GLN A 94 -6.94 0.53 6.78
C GLN A 94 -6.72 2.01 6.44
N SER A 95 -7.78 2.81 6.37
CA SER A 95 -7.63 4.27 6.32
C SER A 95 -7.14 4.80 7.66
N VAL A 96 -6.16 5.70 7.62
CA VAL A 96 -5.62 6.37 8.81
C VAL A 96 -6.62 7.38 9.37
N ALA A 97 -7.33 8.09 8.49
CA ALA A 97 -8.27 9.15 8.88
C ALA A 97 -9.64 8.63 9.30
N ASP A 98 -10.10 7.52 8.72
CA ASP A 98 -11.42 6.94 9.00
C ASP A 98 -11.29 5.44 9.29
N PRO A 99 -11.26 5.04 10.58
CA PRO A 99 -11.17 3.64 10.99
C PRO A 99 -12.30 2.74 10.45
N SER A 100 -13.44 3.32 10.06
CA SER A 100 -14.56 2.55 9.48
C SER A 100 -14.32 2.14 8.01
N ARG A 101 -13.29 2.71 7.36
CA ARG A 101 -12.98 2.47 5.95
C ARG A 101 -11.72 1.66 5.76
N ARG A 102 -11.84 0.60 4.96
CA ARG A 102 -10.75 -0.29 4.57
C ARG A 102 -10.83 -0.59 3.09
N ILE A 103 -9.71 -0.45 2.39
CA ILE A 103 -9.57 -0.89 1.00
C ILE A 103 -9.18 -2.37 0.96
N ARG A 104 -9.53 -3.04 -0.13
CA ARG A 104 -9.24 -4.47 -0.30
C ARG A 104 -7.73 -4.72 -0.37
N THR A 105 -7.27 -5.72 0.38
CA THR A 105 -5.93 -6.29 0.29
C THR A 105 -5.94 -7.60 -0.51
N TYR A 106 -4.77 -8.00 -0.99
CA TYR A 106 -4.58 -9.22 -1.75
C TYR A 106 -3.37 -10.00 -1.23
N PRO A 107 -3.40 -11.35 -1.21
CA PRO A 107 -2.24 -12.14 -0.88
C PRO A 107 -1.11 -11.92 -1.91
N VAL A 108 0.10 -11.76 -1.41
CA VAL A 108 1.34 -11.70 -2.19
C VAL A 108 2.29 -12.72 -1.61
N ASP A 109 2.95 -13.47 -2.48
CA ASP A 109 3.93 -14.46 -2.10
C ASP A 109 5.13 -14.41 -3.04
N VAL A 110 6.26 -14.95 -2.58
CA VAL A 110 7.50 -15.06 -3.36
C VAL A 110 7.79 -16.54 -3.55
N SER A 111 8.13 -16.94 -4.77
CA SER A 111 8.63 -18.29 -5.07
C SER A 111 9.78 -18.18 -6.05
N ASP A 112 10.89 -18.84 -5.77
CA ASP A 112 12.07 -18.88 -6.65
C ASP A 112 12.58 -17.50 -7.11
N GLY A 113 12.49 -16.49 -6.22
CA GLY A 113 12.91 -15.12 -6.51
C GLY A 113 11.89 -14.30 -7.31
N GLU A 114 10.70 -14.83 -7.56
CA GLU A 114 9.63 -14.18 -8.31
C GLU A 114 8.46 -13.80 -7.40
N VAL A 115 7.89 -12.62 -7.65
CA VAL A 115 6.75 -12.08 -6.90
C VAL A 115 5.45 -12.45 -7.58
N TYR A 116 4.50 -12.96 -6.79
CA TYR A 116 3.19 -13.38 -7.25
C TYR A 116 2.06 -12.71 -6.47
N LEU A 117 1.03 -12.28 -7.20
CA LEU A 117 -0.22 -11.73 -6.66
C LEU A 117 -1.34 -12.76 -6.80
N THR A 118 -2.14 -12.96 -5.76
CA THR A 118 -3.37 -13.77 -5.83
C THR A 118 -4.60 -12.87 -5.84
N ALA A 119 -5.34 -12.84 -6.97
CA ALA A 119 -6.51 -11.96 -7.17
C ALA A 119 -7.65 -12.61 -7.96
#